data_AF-A0A5B0Q1H8-F1
#
_entry.id   AF-A0A5B0Q1H8-F1
#
_cell.length_a   1.000
_cell.length_b   1.000
_cell.length_c   1.000
_cell.angle_alpha   90.00
_cell.angle_beta   90.00
_cell.angle_gamma   90.00
#
_symmetry.space_group_name_H-M   'P 1'
#
loop_
_entity.id
_entity.type
_entity.pdbx_description
1 polymer ?
#
loop_
_entity_poly.entity_id
_entity_poly.type
_entity_poly.pdbx_seq_one_letter_code
_entity_poly.pdbx_strand_id
1 'polypeptide(L)'
;MDSTCGIGDVGERSSVSLKSAMAGKADDPVGPSICIDNIDMVEKVHALSVGNRTHTFRGTWGYIHLPDPKLLKTLKADELSLPAYYESMRLAQDVPIEPEYFLPTTETNLVEEAVWKSQIALVMMKYIAIPSDKSTLVPTEPPVVDQISHEKPVIHSLKLMEASDNCAEGVGQVFQSIIGQTGIPAEKFLRSTSSNGW
;
A
#
# COMPACT_ATOMS: atom_id res chain seq x y z
N MET A 1 -7.25 25.78 21.55
CA MET A 1 -6.27 24.84 22.13
C MET A 1 -6.53 23.45 21.56
N ASP A 2 -6.02 23.01 20.42
CA ASP A 2 -5.47 23.62 19.22
C ASP A 2 -5.98 22.75 18.07
N SER A 3 -6.76 23.34 17.16
CA SER A 3 -7.38 22.65 16.03
C SER A 3 -6.72 23.10 14.74
N THR A 4 -5.40 22.96 14.67
CA THR A 4 -4.60 23.22 13.46
C THR A 4 -3.75 22.02 13.12
N CYS A 5 -4.37 20.84 13.03
CA CYS A 5 -3.78 19.70 12.32
C CYS A 5 -4.23 19.78 10.86
N GLY A 6 -3.79 20.81 10.13
CA GLY A 6 -3.98 20.87 8.68
C GLY A 6 -2.94 20.02 7.96
N ILE A 7 -3.15 19.74 6.67
CA ILE A 7 -2.20 19.04 5.77
C ILE A 7 -0.79 19.67 5.80
N GLY A 8 -0.67 20.96 6.13
CA GLY A 8 0.62 21.63 6.37
C GLY A 8 1.48 20.99 7.48
N ASP A 9 0.85 20.50 8.55
CA ASP A 9 1.52 19.88 9.71
C ASP A 9 1.93 18.41 9.45
N VAL A 10 1.34 17.80 8.41
CA VAL A 10 1.66 16.43 7.96
C VAL A 10 3.05 16.37 7.32
N GLY A 11 3.45 17.41 6.57
CA GLY A 11 4.75 17.46 5.89
C GLY A 11 5.96 17.64 6.83
N GLU A 12 5.78 18.38 7.93
CA GLU A 12 6.89 18.66 8.85
C GLU A 12 7.12 17.49 9.82
N ARG A 13 6.04 16.88 10.35
CA ARG A 13 6.13 15.65 11.16
C ARG A 13 6.54 14.42 10.34
N SER A 14 6.27 14.37 9.04
CA SER A 14 6.67 13.24 8.20
C SER A 14 8.18 13.25 7.91
N SER A 15 8.83 14.42 7.79
CA SER A 15 10.25 14.56 7.38
C SER A 15 11.26 13.75 8.22
N VAL A 16 11.11 13.75 9.55
CA VAL A 16 11.97 12.96 10.46
C VAL A 16 11.72 11.46 10.29
N SER A 17 10.47 11.06 10.12
CA SER A 17 10.11 9.67 9.83
C SER A 17 10.57 9.21 8.44
N LEU A 18 10.58 10.12 7.45
CA LEU A 18 10.95 9.87 6.06
C LEU A 18 12.45 9.58 5.93
N LYS A 19 13.30 10.33 6.63
CA LYS A 19 14.75 10.06 6.67
C LYS A 19 15.04 8.67 7.23
N SER A 20 14.37 8.30 8.32
CA SER A 20 14.51 6.97 8.93
C SER A 20 13.96 5.87 8.03
N ALA A 21 12.81 6.09 7.39
CA ALA A 21 12.20 5.15 6.45
C ALA A 21 13.11 4.90 5.24
N MET A 22 13.69 5.97 4.68
CA MET A 22 14.56 5.89 3.50
C MET A 22 15.97 5.39 3.78
N ALA A 23 16.46 5.51 5.02
CA ALA A 23 17.71 4.89 5.43
C ALA A 23 17.63 3.35 5.31
N GLY A 24 16.43 2.78 5.47
CA GLY A 24 16.20 1.33 5.47
C GLY A 24 16.97 0.63 6.60
N LYS A 25 16.94 -0.70 6.59
CA LYS A 25 17.88 -1.51 7.38
C LYS A 25 18.87 -2.16 6.42
N ALA A 26 20.14 -2.21 6.83
CA ALA A 26 21.23 -2.72 5.98
C ALA A 26 21.03 -4.18 5.54
N ASP A 27 20.23 -4.95 6.29
CA ASP A 27 20.02 -6.38 6.07
C ASP A 27 18.68 -6.71 5.37
N ASP A 28 17.85 -5.71 5.06
CA ASP A 28 16.56 -5.96 4.39
C ASP A 28 16.80 -6.19 2.87
N PRO A 29 16.31 -7.30 2.30
CA PRO A 29 16.56 -7.63 0.89
C PRO A 29 15.82 -6.69 -0.08
N VAL A 30 14.77 -6.02 0.39
CA VAL A 30 13.95 -5.09 -0.39
C VAL A 30 13.97 -3.72 0.28
N GLY A 31 14.48 -2.73 -0.45
CA GLY A 31 14.53 -1.35 0.01
C GLY A 31 13.18 -0.63 -0.08
N PRO A 32 13.08 0.59 0.49
CA PRO A 32 11.90 1.43 0.35
C PRO A 32 11.64 1.79 -1.11
N SER A 33 10.37 1.71 -1.53
CA SER A 33 9.92 2.14 -2.86
C SER A 33 9.21 3.49 -2.77
N ILE A 34 9.50 4.38 -3.72
CA ILE A 34 8.81 5.68 -3.83
C ILE A 34 7.75 5.57 -4.93
N CYS A 35 6.52 5.89 -4.57
CA CYS A 35 5.42 6.05 -5.51
C CYS A 35 5.11 7.54 -5.67
N ILE A 36 5.06 8.02 -6.90
CA ILE A 36 4.65 9.39 -7.24
C ILE A 36 3.35 9.26 -8.01
N ASP A 37 2.30 9.91 -7.53
CA ASP A 37 0.98 9.84 -8.12
C ASP A 37 0.30 11.21 -8.04
N ASN A 38 -0.53 11.53 -9.04
CA ASN A 38 -1.25 12.79 -9.09
C ASN A 38 -2.59 12.64 -8.35
N ILE A 39 -2.51 12.47 -7.03
CA ILE A 39 -3.67 12.21 -6.17
C ILE A 39 -4.28 13.55 -5.71
N ASP A 40 -5.48 13.87 -6.17
CA ASP A 40 -6.26 14.96 -5.58
C ASP A 40 -6.79 14.53 -4.19
N MET A 41 -6.43 15.26 -3.12
CA MET A 41 -6.94 15.00 -1.77
C MET A 41 -8.12 15.94 -1.44
N VAL A 42 -9.24 15.37 -0.98
CA VAL A 42 -10.40 16.16 -0.55
C VAL A 42 -10.58 16.03 0.96
N GLU A 43 -10.37 17.13 1.67
CA GLU A 43 -10.75 17.26 3.08
C GLU A 43 -12.24 17.59 3.15
N LYS A 44 -13.06 16.59 3.46
CA LYS A 44 -14.51 16.77 3.66
C LYS A 44 -14.80 17.16 5.10
N VAL A 45 -15.43 18.31 5.28
CA VAL A 45 -15.98 18.73 6.56
C VAL A 45 -17.46 18.34 6.61
N HIS A 46 -17.83 17.50 7.58
CA HIS A 46 -19.20 16.97 7.69
C HIS A 46 -20.26 18.02 8.08
N ALA A 47 -19.87 19.08 8.79
CA ALA A 47 -20.75 20.17 9.17
C ALA A 47 -20.25 21.48 8.55
N LEU A 48 -20.86 21.86 7.42
CA LEU A 48 -20.53 23.10 6.73
C LEU A 48 -20.96 24.30 7.59
N SER A 49 -20.02 25.17 7.95
CA SER A 49 -20.29 26.43 8.63
C SER A 49 -19.55 27.58 7.95
N VAL A 50 -19.91 28.82 8.26
CA VAL A 50 -19.17 29.99 7.75
C VAL A 50 -17.75 29.93 8.33
N GLY A 51 -16.75 29.72 7.46
CA GLY A 51 -15.35 29.51 7.84
C GLY A 51 -14.89 28.05 7.85
N ASN A 52 -15.78 27.08 7.74
CA ASN A 52 -15.45 25.65 7.72
C ASN A 52 -16.04 24.99 6.46
N ARG A 53 -15.23 24.93 5.40
CA ARG A 53 -15.62 24.42 4.08
C ARG A 53 -14.79 23.20 3.72
N THR A 54 -15.34 22.35 2.86
CA THR A 54 -14.57 21.29 2.20
C THR A 54 -13.46 21.92 1.36
N HIS A 55 -12.23 21.46 1.55
CA HIS A 55 -11.06 21.88 0.78
C HIS A 55 -10.59 20.75 -0.13
N THR A 56 -10.28 21.08 -1.38
CA THR A 56 -9.61 20.16 -2.30
C THR A 56 -8.19 20.64 -2.50
N PHE A 57 -7.24 19.78 -2.15
CA PHE A 57 -5.82 20.01 -2.31
C PHE A 57 -5.38 19.31 -3.59
N ARG A 58 -5.12 20.12 -4.61
CA ARG A 58 -4.62 19.68 -5.92
C ARG A 58 -3.11 19.76 -5.93
N GLY A 59 -2.46 18.78 -6.54
CA GLY A 59 -1.03 18.76 -6.80
C GLY A 59 -0.47 17.36 -6.85
N THR A 60 0.77 17.23 -7.31
CA THR A 60 1.50 15.97 -7.27
C THR A 60 1.78 15.58 -5.81
N TRP A 61 1.54 14.31 -5.47
CA TRP A 61 1.89 13.74 -4.19
C TRP A 61 2.80 12.53 -4.38
N GLY A 62 3.61 12.25 -3.37
CA GLY A 62 4.34 11.00 -3.32
C GLY A 62 4.07 10.29 -2.02
N TYR A 63 4.37 9.00 -1.97
CA TYR A 63 4.45 8.27 -0.73
C TYR A 63 5.55 7.22 -0.80
N ILE A 64 6.09 6.89 0.36
CA ILE A 64 7.09 5.86 0.52
C ILE A 64 6.40 4.62 1.07
N HIS A 65 6.59 3.52 0.36
CA HIS A 65 6.11 2.22 0.75
C HIS A 65 7.28 1.38 1.25
N LEU A 66 7.11 0.82 2.45
CA LEU A 66 8.03 -0.12 3.06
C LEU A 66 7.34 -1.48 3.09
N PRO A 67 7.98 -2.56 2.58
CA PRO A 67 7.45 -3.89 2.75
C PRO A 67 7.27 -4.22 4.23
N ASP A 68 6.18 -4.91 4.59
CA ASP A 68 5.95 -5.32 5.97
C ASP A 68 7.10 -6.24 6.45
N PRO A 69 7.83 -5.88 7.52
CA PRO A 69 8.90 -6.71 8.06
C PRO A 69 8.43 -8.12 8.48
N LYS A 70 7.15 -8.30 8.84
CA LYS A 70 6.60 -9.62 9.15
C LYS A 70 6.50 -10.46 7.87
N LEU A 71 6.01 -9.87 6.78
CA LEU A 71 5.94 -10.51 5.48
C LEU A 71 7.33 -10.84 4.93
N LEU A 72 8.29 -9.90 5.00
CA LEU A 72 9.65 -10.16 4.51
C LEU A 72 10.31 -11.36 5.19
N LYS A 73 9.98 -11.63 6.47
CA LYS A 73 10.50 -12.79 7.21
C LYS A 73 9.88 -14.13 6.79
N THR A 74 8.72 -14.14 6.14
CA THR A 74 8.10 -15.38 5.64
C THR A 74 8.63 -15.78 4.26
N LEU A 75 9.25 -14.83 3.55
CA LEU A 75 9.80 -15.04 2.21
C LEU A 75 11.20 -15.64 2.26
N LYS A 76 11.58 -16.34 1.20
CA LYS A 76 12.93 -16.89 1.07
C LYS A 76 13.89 -15.83 0.53
N ALA A 77 14.99 -15.61 1.24
CA ALA A 77 15.93 -14.53 0.92
C ALA A 77 16.71 -14.76 -0.39
N ASP A 78 16.92 -16.01 -0.80
CA ASP A 78 17.58 -16.39 -2.06
C ASP A 78 16.74 -16.02 -3.30
N GLU A 79 15.42 -16.13 -3.18
CA GLU A 79 14.45 -15.72 -4.21
C GLU A 79 14.26 -14.19 -4.30
N LEU A 80 14.70 -13.41 -3.30
CA LEU A 80 14.62 -11.94 -3.26
C LEU A 80 15.87 -11.23 -3.80
N SER A 81 16.68 -11.93 -4.61
CA SER A 81 17.93 -11.41 -5.16
C SER A 81 17.77 -10.91 -6.60
N LEU A 82 18.62 -9.95 -7.02
CA LEU A 82 18.64 -9.47 -8.41
C LEU A 82 18.85 -10.59 -9.45
N PRO A 83 19.75 -11.58 -9.23
CA PRO A 83 19.88 -12.71 -10.16
C PRO A 83 18.60 -13.54 -10.27
N ALA A 84 17.92 -13.83 -9.15
CA ALA A 84 16.65 -14.55 -9.15
C ALA A 84 15.55 -13.77 -9.89
N TYR A 85 15.52 -12.45 -9.74
CA TYR A 85 14.61 -11.57 -10.48
C TYR A 85 14.84 -11.65 -12.00
N TYR A 86 16.10 -11.51 -12.46
CA TYR A 86 16.40 -11.58 -13.89
C TYR A 86 16.10 -12.95 -14.49
N GLU A 87 16.38 -14.04 -13.77
CA GLU A 87 16.03 -15.38 -14.23
C GLU A 87 14.51 -15.56 -14.31
N SER A 88 13.76 -15.07 -13.33
CA SER A 88 12.29 -15.10 -13.36
C SER A 88 11.73 -14.30 -14.54
N MET A 89 12.29 -13.12 -14.82
CA MET A 89 11.91 -12.30 -15.99
C MET A 89 12.22 -13.02 -17.31
N ARG A 90 13.39 -13.68 -17.40
CA ARG A 90 13.77 -14.47 -18.57
C ARG A 90 12.80 -15.64 -18.81
N LEU A 91 12.43 -16.35 -17.74
CA LEU A 91 11.48 -17.46 -17.82
C LEU A 91 10.07 -16.97 -18.17
N ALA A 92 9.66 -15.81 -17.66
CA ALA A 92 8.33 -15.24 -17.92
C ALA A 92 8.16 -14.69 -19.34
N GLN A 93 9.23 -14.39 -20.07
CA GLN A 93 9.19 -13.76 -21.40
C GLN A 93 8.34 -14.54 -22.42
N ASP A 94 8.40 -15.87 -22.37
CA ASP A 94 7.73 -16.74 -23.33
C ASP A 94 6.49 -17.46 -22.75
N VAL A 95 6.10 -17.13 -21.51
CA VAL A 95 4.94 -17.75 -20.86
C VAL A 95 3.67 -17.05 -21.34
N PRO A 96 2.72 -17.75 -21.99
CA PRO A 96 1.45 -17.15 -22.38
C PRO A 96 0.69 -16.77 -21.11
N ILE A 97 0.23 -15.52 -21.03
CA ILE A 97 -0.64 -15.07 -19.95
C ILE A 97 -2.07 -15.48 -20.31
N GLU A 98 -2.59 -16.50 -19.65
CA GLU A 98 -3.97 -16.94 -19.84
C GLU A 98 -4.89 -16.34 -18.77
N PRO A 99 -6.12 -15.92 -19.14
CA PRO A 99 -7.08 -15.36 -18.18
C PRO A 99 -7.37 -16.27 -16.98
N GLU A 100 -7.32 -17.60 -17.19
CA GLU A 100 -7.54 -18.60 -16.14
C GLU A 100 -6.55 -18.49 -14.98
N TYR A 101 -5.35 -17.94 -15.18
CA TYR A 101 -4.36 -17.74 -14.12
C TYR A 101 -4.79 -16.70 -13.09
N PHE A 102 -5.77 -15.85 -13.43
CA PHE A 102 -6.34 -14.84 -12.56
C PHE A 102 -7.74 -15.21 -12.05
N LEU A 103 -8.26 -16.38 -12.46
CA LEU A 103 -9.55 -16.86 -12.00
C LEU A 103 -9.37 -17.68 -10.71
N PRO A 104 -10.33 -17.59 -9.76
CA PRO A 104 -10.33 -18.45 -8.59
C PRO A 104 -10.38 -19.92 -9.01
N THR A 105 -9.54 -20.75 -8.39
CA THR A 105 -9.58 -22.19 -8.62
C THR A 105 -10.89 -22.77 -8.07
N THR A 106 -11.26 -23.98 -8.51
CA THR A 106 -12.42 -24.68 -7.93
C THR A 106 -12.29 -24.85 -6.41
N GLU A 107 -11.08 -25.12 -5.91
CA GLU A 107 -10.81 -25.24 -4.47
C GLU A 107 -11.01 -23.90 -3.75
N THR A 108 -10.51 -22.81 -4.32
CA THR A 108 -10.70 -21.45 -3.77
C THR A 108 -12.18 -21.10 -3.71
N ASN A 109 -12.95 -21.38 -4.77
CA ASN A 109 -14.40 -21.12 -4.80
C ASN A 109 -15.16 -21.90 -3.71
N LEU A 110 -14.80 -23.15 -3.45
CA LEU A 110 -15.42 -23.95 -2.39
C LEU A 110 -15.15 -23.37 -1.00
N VAL A 111 -13.93 -22.89 -0.77
CA VAL A 111 -13.55 -22.23 0.48
C VAL A 111 -14.31 -20.91 0.63
N GLU A 112 -14.38 -20.09 -0.42
CA GLU A 112 -15.16 -18.85 -0.42
C GLU A 112 -16.65 -19.11 -0.12
N GLU A 113 -17.25 -20.10 -0.80
CA GLU A 113 -18.63 -20.49 -0.56
C GLU A 113 -18.87 -20.90 0.90
N ALA A 114 -17.95 -21.69 1.48
CA ALA A 114 -18.01 -22.09 2.87
C ALA A 114 -17.88 -20.90 3.85
N VAL A 115 -17.03 -19.92 3.54
CA VAL A 115 -16.91 -18.67 4.31
C VAL A 115 -18.24 -17.92 4.31
N TRP A 116 -18.83 -17.69 3.13
CA TRP A 116 -20.11 -16.98 3.00
C TRP A 116 -21.23 -17.71 3.75
N LYS A 117 -21.34 -19.02 3.55
CA LYS A 117 -22.34 -19.86 4.24
C LYS A 117 -22.19 -19.77 5.76
N SER A 118 -20.96 -19.79 6.27
CA SER A 118 -20.71 -19.73 7.71
C SER A 118 -21.06 -18.38 8.33
N GLN A 119 -20.70 -17.29 7.64
CA GLN A 119 -21.04 -15.93 8.07
C GLN A 119 -22.56 -15.71 8.07
N ILE A 120 -23.27 -16.17 7.03
CA ILE A 120 -24.74 -16.10 6.96
C ILE A 120 -25.36 -16.95 8.07
N ALA A 121 -24.89 -18.18 8.26
CA ALA A 121 -25.38 -19.08 9.30
C ALA A 121 -25.23 -18.48 10.70
N LEU A 122 -24.09 -17.84 10.97
CA LEU A 122 -23.84 -17.12 12.23
C LEU A 122 -24.86 -16.01 12.46
N VAL A 123 -25.12 -15.17 11.46
CA VAL A 123 -26.10 -14.07 11.56
C VAL A 123 -27.52 -14.62 11.76
N MET A 124 -27.90 -15.62 10.97
CA MET A 124 -29.20 -16.27 11.07
C MET A 124 -29.43 -16.85 12.46
N MET A 125 -28.46 -17.59 13.00
CA MET A 125 -28.56 -18.24 14.30
C MET A 125 -28.54 -17.24 15.47
N LYS A 126 -27.81 -16.13 15.32
CA LYS A 126 -27.67 -15.12 16.38
C LYS A 126 -28.85 -14.17 16.48
N TYR A 127 -29.49 -13.83 15.35
CA TYR A 127 -30.47 -12.74 15.30
C TYR A 127 -31.85 -13.13 14.77
N ILE A 128 -31.99 -14.25 14.05
CA ILE A 128 -33.22 -14.56 13.32
C ILE A 128 -33.91 -15.80 13.90
N ALA A 129 -33.26 -16.96 13.91
CA ALA A 129 -33.90 -18.21 14.30
C ALA A 129 -32.89 -19.28 14.75
N ILE A 130 -33.34 -20.16 15.64
CA ILE A 130 -32.59 -21.35 16.05
C ILE A 130 -33.10 -22.55 15.25
N PRO A 131 -32.22 -23.30 14.56
CA PRO A 131 -32.64 -24.48 13.79
C PRO A 131 -33.27 -25.56 14.68
N SER A 132 -34.39 -26.12 14.22
CA SER A 132 -35.07 -27.21 14.91
C SER A 132 -34.30 -28.53 14.84
N ASP A 133 -33.55 -28.75 13.75
CA ASP A 133 -32.66 -29.89 13.56
C ASP A 133 -31.20 -29.41 13.55
N LYS A 134 -30.40 -29.98 14.45
CA LYS A 134 -28.98 -29.64 14.62
C LYS A 134 -28.06 -30.52 13.76
N SER A 135 -28.57 -31.59 13.16
CA SER A 135 -27.76 -32.54 12.37
C SER A 135 -27.34 -32.00 11.01
N THR A 136 -28.06 -31.00 10.49
CA THR A 136 -27.83 -30.35 9.19
C THR A 136 -27.28 -28.93 9.33
N LEU A 137 -26.73 -28.59 10.51
CA LEU A 137 -26.17 -27.27 10.78
C LEU A 137 -24.99 -26.95 9.85
N VAL A 138 -25.12 -25.83 9.15
CA VAL A 138 -23.99 -25.19 8.51
C VAL A 138 -23.04 -24.69 9.61
N PRO A 139 -21.72 -24.94 9.53
CA PRO A 139 -20.75 -24.40 10.47
C PRO A 139 -20.90 -22.87 10.58
N THR A 140 -20.86 -22.31 11.78
CA THR A 140 -20.93 -20.85 11.96
C THR A 140 -19.56 -20.19 12.03
N GLU A 141 -18.51 -21.00 12.10
CA GLU A 141 -17.12 -20.56 12.04
C GLU A 141 -16.61 -20.77 10.61
N PRO A 142 -16.17 -19.70 9.91
CA PRO A 142 -15.63 -19.84 8.58
C PRO A 142 -14.33 -20.64 8.58
N PRO A 143 -14.00 -21.35 7.49
CA PRO A 143 -12.71 -22.01 7.35
C PRO A 143 -11.56 -21.00 7.44
N VAL A 144 -10.41 -21.44 7.94
CA VAL A 144 -9.21 -20.60 8.03
C VAL A 144 -8.69 -20.35 6.61
N VAL A 145 -8.80 -19.11 6.16
CA VAL A 145 -8.20 -18.61 4.91
C VAL A 145 -6.89 -17.89 5.21
N ASP A 146 -6.04 -17.70 4.19
CA ASP A 146 -4.85 -16.87 4.34
C ASP A 146 -5.28 -15.42 4.63
N GLN A 147 -4.97 -14.94 5.84
CA GLN A 147 -5.45 -13.65 6.32
C GLN A 147 -4.43 -12.58 6.01
N ILE A 148 -4.86 -11.56 5.26
CA ILE A 148 -4.10 -10.33 5.12
C ILE A 148 -4.13 -9.61 6.48
N SER A 149 -2.98 -9.12 6.91
CA SER A 149 -2.87 -8.35 8.16
C SER A 149 -3.87 -7.20 8.19
N HIS A 150 -4.65 -7.13 9.27
CA HIS A 150 -5.57 -6.01 9.53
C HIS A 150 -4.86 -4.80 10.17
N GLU A 151 -3.53 -4.87 10.34
CA GLU A 151 -2.76 -3.75 10.89
C GLU A 151 -2.75 -2.59 9.90
N LYS A 152 -2.94 -1.37 10.42
CA LYS A 152 -2.92 -0.16 9.59
C LYS A 152 -1.53 -0.02 8.94
N PRO A 153 -1.44 0.08 7.60
CA PRO A 153 -0.15 0.29 6.95
C PRO A 153 0.42 1.66 7.33
N VAL A 154 1.74 1.71 7.49
CA VAL A 154 2.46 2.97 7.71
C VAL A 154 2.77 3.57 6.34
N ILE A 155 2.07 4.63 5.99
CA ILE A 155 2.27 5.37 4.74
C ILE A 155 3.00 6.66 5.08
N HIS A 156 4.19 6.86 4.51
CA HIS A 156 4.94 8.11 4.67
C HIS A 156 4.72 9.00 3.45
N SER A 157 3.93 10.06 3.60
CA SER A 157 3.62 10.98 2.49
C SER A 157 4.78 11.96 2.21
N LEU A 158 5.07 12.15 0.93
CA LEU A 158 5.94 13.18 0.37
C LEU A 158 5.08 14.32 -0.18
N LYS A 159 5.40 15.54 0.21
CA LYS A 159 4.75 16.74 -0.32
C LYS A 159 5.46 17.14 -1.62
N LEU A 160 4.81 16.95 -2.76
CA LEU A 160 5.36 17.28 -4.09
C LEU A 160 4.56 18.41 -4.80
N MET A 161 3.60 19.02 -4.08
CA MET A 161 2.63 20.01 -4.58
C MET A 161 3.20 21.26 -5.26
N GLU A 162 4.49 21.55 -5.10
CA GLU A 162 5.13 22.73 -5.72
C GLU A 162 5.65 22.44 -7.13
N ALA A 163 5.70 21.17 -7.55
CA ALA A 163 6.11 20.80 -8.89
C ALA A 163 4.98 21.05 -9.90
N SER A 164 5.29 21.68 -11.02
CA SER A 164 4.32 21.89 -12.10
C SER A 164 4.01 20.57 -12.82
N ASP A 165 2.73 20.17 -12.84
CA ASP A 165 2.25 18.87 -13.35
C ASP A 165 2.56 18.56 -14.85
N ASN A 166 3.07 19.52 -15.65
CA ASN A 166 3.18 19.35 -17.11
C ASN A 166 4.49 19.86 -17.75
N CYS A 167 5.56 20.04 -16.98
CA CYS A 167 6.84 20.55 -17.52
C CYS A 167 8.02 19.62 -17.20
N ALA A 168 8.98 19.50 -18.12
CA ALA A 168 10.26 18.82 -17.89
C ALA A 168 11.04 19.45 -16.70
N GLU A 169 10.83 20.75 -16.46
CA GLU A 169 11.32 21.48 -15.28
C GLU A 169 10.67 20.99 -13.97
N GLY A 170 9.42 20.50 -14.02
CA GLY A 170 8.67 19.98 -12.88
C GLY A 170 9.26 18.69 -12.31
N VAL A 171 9.82 17.81 -13.15
CA VAL A 171 10.47 16.57 -12.69
C VAL A 171 11.73 16.87 -11.86
N GLY A 172 12.50 17.89 -12.26
CA GLY A 172 13.66 18.35 -11.48
C GLY A 172 13.27 18.86 -10.09
N GLN A 173 12.16 19.60 -9.99
CA GLN A 173 11.61 20.10 -8.73
C GLN A 173 11.10 18.97 -7.83
N VAL A 174 10.50 17.92 -8.42
CA VAL A 174 10.12 16.69 -7.70
C VAL A 174 11.35 16.02 -7.10
N PHE A 175 12.42 15.80 -7.87
CA PHE A 175 13.63 15.17 -7.36
C PHE A 175 14.30 15.97 -6.24
N GLN A 176 14.38 17.30 -6.40
CA GLN A 176 14.89 18.18 -5.35
C GLN A 176 14.04 18.10 -4.07
N SER A 177 12.72 18.07 -4.21
CA SER A 177 11.78 17.93 -3.09
C SER A 177 11.95 16.60 -2.36
N ILE A 178 12.13 15.51 -3.10
CA ILE A 178 12.40 14.18 -2.54
C ILE A 178 13.74 14.17 -1.81
N ILE A 179 14.82 14.66 -2.43
CA ILE A 179 16.14 14.72 -1.81
C ILE A 179 16.11 15.56 -0.51
N GLY A 180 15.45 16.72 -0.54
CA GLY A 180 15.32 17.58 0.63
C GLY A 180 14.54 16.93 1.78
N GLN A 181 13.42 16.26 1.48
CA GLN A 181 12.57 15.62 2.49
C GLN A 181 13.15 14.30 3.03
N THR A 182 13.80 13.51 2.17
CA THR A 182 14.36 12.19 2.53
C THR A 182 15.78 12.25 3.06
N GLY A 183 16.51 13.35 2.82
CA GLY A 183 17.90 13.52 3.24
C GLY A 183 18.90 12.58 2.55
N ILE A 184 18.50 11.90 1.48
CA ILE A 184 19.39 11.02 0.71
C ILE A 184 20.34 11.90 -0.12
N PRO A 185 21.67 11.63 -0.14
CA PRO A 185 22.58 12.36 -1.01
C PRO A 185 22.18 12.22 -2.47
N ALA A 186 22.23 13.33 -3.23
CA ALA A 186 21.81 13.36 -4.63
C ALA A 186 22.50 12.28 -5.49
N GLU A 187 23.79 12.05 -5.27
CA GLU A 187 24.55 11.00 -5.98
C GLU A 187 24.01 9.58 -5.71
N LYS A 188 23.62 9.31 -4.47
CA LYS A 188 23.03 8.02 -4.07
C LYS A 188 21.65 7.85 -4.68
N PHE A 189 20.84 8.92 -4.67
CA PHE A 189 19.52 8.94 -5.29
C PHE A 189 19.61 8.65 -6.79
N LEU A 190 20.46 9.39 -7.52
CA LEU A 190 20.65 9.21 -8.97
C LEU A 190 21.16 7.81 -9.33
N ARG A 191 22.11 7.26 -8.55
CA ARG A 191 22.59 5.89 -8.78
C ARG A 191 21.47 4.86 -8.65
N SER A 192 20.59 5.04 -7.67
CA SER A 192 19.47 4.13 -7.44
C SER A 192 18.36 4.22 -8.49
N THR A 193 18.19 5.39 -9.13
CA THR A 193 17.25 5.55 -10.24
C THR A 193 17.83 4.99 -11.56
N SER A 194 19.12 5.22 -11.82
CA SER A 194 19.78 4.74 -13.04
C SER A 194 19.98 3.22 -13.09
N SER A 195 20.10 2.54 -11.94
CA SER A 195 20.14 1.07 -11.90
C SER A 195 18.79 0.41 -12.23
N ASN A 196 17.70 1.17 -12.15
CA ASN A 196 16.34 0.69 -12.38
C ASN A 196 15.78 1.06 -13.78
N GLY A 197 16.63 1.59 -14.68
CA GLY A 197 16.28 1.77 -16.09
C GLY A 197 15.40 2.99 -16.43
N TRP A 198 15.50 4.08 -15.67
CA TRP A 198 14.92 5.38 -16.00
C TRP A 198 15.98 6.38 -16.46
#